data_AF-A0A4P6B2D2-F1
#
_entry.id   AF-A0A4P6B2D2-F1
#
_cell.length_a   1.000
_cell.length_b   1.000
_cell.length_c   1.000
_cell.angle_alpha   90.00
_cell.angle_beta   90.00
_cell.angle_gamma   90.00
#
_symmetry.space_group_name_H-M   'P 1'
#
loop_
_entity.id
_entity.type
_entity.pdbx_description
1 polymer ?
#
loop_
_entity_poly.entity_id
_entity_poly.type
_entity_poly.pdbx_seq_one_letter_code
_entity_poly.pdbx_strand_id
1 'polypeptide(L)'
;MKKLLVCLVFAFISLPVFSASSRYEAVADNYEQYALDEPLIENAKMQGECLVQLKELTFKKKNEFDPISEWVNYRSVSLLEQYSPCEVLIMLEVANDKIRQGNL
;
A
#
# COMPACT_ATOMS: atom_id res chain seq x y z
N MET A 1 20.51 -20.15 45.54
CA MET A 1 19.32 -19.61 44.83
C MET A 1 19.66 -19.29 43.37
N LYS A 2 20.02 -20.29 42.57
CA LYS A 2 20.48 -20.14 41.17
C LYS A 2 19.47 -20.71 40.14
N LYS A 3 18.34 -21.24 40.60
CA LYS A 3 17.35 -21.93 39.76
C LYS A 3 16.19 -21.04 39.30
N LEU A 4 16.08 -19.81 39.80
CA LEU A 4 15.01 -18.87 39.41
C LEU A 4 15.37 -17.96 38.22
N LEU A 5 16.61 -17.99 37.73
CA LEU A 5 17.06 -17.04 36.70
C LEU A 5 16.91 -17.56 35.26
N VAL A 6 16.50 -18.82 35.08
CA VAL A 6 16.47 -19.46 33.74
C VAL A 6 15.09 -19.32 33.07
N CYS A 7 14.03 -19.00 33.79
CA CYS A 7 12.69 -18.85 33.20
C CYS A 7 12.43 -17.48 32.56
N LEU A 8 13.28 -16.46 32.78
CA LEU A 8 13.02 -15.12 32.26
C LEU A 8 13.54 -14.88 30.82
N VAL A 9 14.29 -15.83 30.25
CA VAL A 9 14.97 -15.64 28.96
C VAL A 9 14.18 -16.24 27.77
N PHE A 10 13.16 -17.05 28.02
CA PHE A 10 12.43 -17.75 26.94
C PHE A 10 11.10 -17.09 26.52
N ALA A 11 10.73 -15.96 27.14
CA ALA A 11 9.49 -15.24 26.83
C ALA A 11 9.67 -14.07 25.84
N PHE A 12 10.76 -14.07 25.06
CA PHE A 12 10.91 -13.22 23.88
C PHE A 12 10.60 -14.05 22.62
N ILE A 13 9.43 -14.71 22.60
CA ILE A 13 8.82 -15.07 21.33
C ILE A 13 8.24 -13.75 20.81
N SER A 14 9.04 -13.04 20.02
CA SER A 14 8.59 -11.93 19.20
C SER A 14 7.41 -12.43 18.38
N LEU A 15 6.19 -12.05 18.79
CA LEU A 15 5.03 -12.14 17.92
C LEU A 15 5.44 -11.45 16.61
N PRO A 16 5.31 -12.11 15.44
CA PRO A 16 5.38 -11.38 14.20
C PRO A 16 4.24 -10.36 14.29
N VAL A 17 4.61 -9.09 14.44
CA VAL A 17 3.70 -7.99 14.19
C VAL A 17 3.37 -8.14 12.71
N PHE A 18 2.31 -8.89 12.42
CA PHE A 18 1.64 -8.85 11.14
C PHE A 18 1.09 -7.43 11.07
N SER A 19 1.94 -6.51 10.60
CA SER A 19 1.48 -5.25 10.05
C SER A 19 0.54 -5.67 8.94
N ALA A 20 -0.77 -5.63 9.20
CA ALA A 20 -1.78 -5.83 8.18
C ALA A 20 -1.50 -4.77 7.11
N SER A 21 -0.74 -5.15 6.10
CA SER A 21 -0.46 -4.27 4.99
C SER A 21 -1.80 -4.14 4.29
N SER A 22 -2.36 -2.92 4.27
CA SER A 22 -3.57 -2.59 3.53
C SER A 22 -3.25 -2.63 2.03
N ARG A 23 -2.88 -3.81 1.54
CA ARG A 23 -2.38 -4.07 0.20
C ARG A 23 -3.29 -5.04 -0.51
N TYR A 24 -3.33 -4.90 -1.82
CA TYR A 24 -4.09 -5.72 -2.73
C TYR A 24 -3.73 -7.20 -2.59
N GLU A 25 -2.45 -7.55 -2.44
CA GLU A 25 -2.00 -8.94 -2.25
C GLU A 25 -2.69 -9.60 -1.05
N ALA A 26 -2.79 -8.90 0.08
CA ALA A 26 -3.50 -9.40 1.26
C ALA A 26 -5.01 -9.56 1.03
N VAL A 27 -5.62 -8.76 0.15
CA VAL A 27 -7.03 -8.91 -0.23
C VAL A 27 -7.20 -10.09 -1.20
N ALA A 28 -6.32 -10.20 -2.19
CA ALA A 28 -6.34 -11.26 -3.20
C ALA A 28 -6.17 -12.65 -2.56
N ASP A 29 -5.26 -12.80 -1.60
CA ASP A 29 -5.04 -14.07 -0.87
C ASP A 29 -6.30 -14.56 -0.14
N ASN A 30 -7.13 -13.64 0.36
CA ASN A 30 -8.38 -13.99 1.05
C ASN A 30 -9.53 -14.33 0.07
N TYR A 31 -9.39 -13.96 -1.20
CA TYR A 31 -10.44 -14.05 -2.23
C TYR A 31 -9.88 -14.51 -3.57
N GLU A 32 -9.05 -15.55 -3.58
CA GLU A 32 -8.25 -15.98 -4.75
C GLU A 32 -9.07 -16.12 -6.04
N GLN A 33 -10.29 -16.66 -5.95
CA GLN A 33 -11.21 -16.84 -7.09
C GLN A 33 -11.72 -15.52 -7.71
N TYR A 34 -11.58 -14.39 -7.00
CA TYR A 34 -11.98 -13.05 -7.41
C TYR A 34 -10.78 -12.11 -7.55
N ALA A 35 -9.55 -12.62 -7.44
CA ALA A 35 -8.35 -11.85 -7.69
C ALA A 35 -8.38 -11.32 -9.14
N LEU A 36 -7.86 -10.11 -9.34
CA LEU A 36 -7.64 -9.55 -10.66
C LEU A 36 -6.66 -10.42 -11.44
N ASP A 37 -6.85 -10.47 -12.75
CA ASP A 37 -5.89 -11.10 -13.64
C ASP A 37 -4.60 -10.25 -13.77
N GLU A 38 -3.53 -10.89 -14.23
CA GLU A 38 -2.23 -10.23 -14.37
C GLU A 38 -2.26 -8.98 -15.26
N PRO A 39 -2.97 -8.97 -16.42
CA PRO A 39 -3.10 -7.76 -17.24
C PRO A 39 -3.72 -6.56 -16.51
N LEU A 40 -4.77 -6.78 -15.70
CA LEU A 40 -5.40 -5.71 -14.91
C LEU A 40 -4.46 -5.23 -13.79
N ILE A 41 -3.74 -6.14 -13.14
CA ILE A 41 -2.72 -5.80 -12.14
C ILE A 41 -1.64 -4.91 -12.76
N GLU A 42 -1.07 -5.31 -13.90
CA GLU A 42 -0.01 -4.55 -14.58
C GLU A 42 -0.50 -3.20 -15.10
N ASN A 43 -1.72 -3.14 -15.62
CA ASN A 43 -2.35 -1.86 -16.01
C ASN A 43 -2.47 -0.93 -14.79
N ALA A 44 -3.00 -1.43 -13.67
CA ALA A 44 -3.16 -0.65 -12.45
C ALA A 44 -1.81 -0.18 -11.88
N LYS A 45 -0.76 -1.01 -11.93
CA LYS A 45 0.59 -0.60 -11.52
C LYS A 45 1.10 0.55 -12.38
N MET A 46 1.00 0.44 -13.72
CA MET A 46 1.41 1.48 -14.67
C MET A 46 0.67 2.80 -14.41
N GLN A 47 -0.65 2.75 -14.19
CA GLN A 47 -1.45 3.92 -13.82
C GLN A 47 -0.96 4.53 -12.50
N GLY A 48 -0.63 3.71 -11.50
CA GLY A 48 -0.01 4.14 -10.25
C GLY A 48 1.30 4.89 -10.45
N GLU A 49 2.16 4.42 -11.38
CA GLU A 49 3.38 5.15 -11.74
C GLU A 49 3.08 6.51 -12.38
N CYS A 50 2.11 6.56 -13.30
CA CYS A 50 1.69 7.80 -13.96
C CYS A 50 1.17 8.83 -12.97
N LEU A 51 0.47 8.39 -11.92
CA LEU A 51 -0.05 9.25 -10.87
C LEU A 51 1.05 9.98 -10.09
N VAL A 52 2.19 9.33 -9.87
CA VAL A 52 3.38 9.96 -9.27
C VAL A 52 3.91 11.06 -10.19
N GLN A 53 4.08 10.75 -11.48
CA GLN A 53 4.58 11.69 -12.47
C GLN A 53 3.64 12.90 -12.64
N LEU A 54 2.33 12.68 -12.66
CA LEU A 54 1.35 13.77 -12.70
C LEU A 54 1.47 14.70 -11.49
N LYS A 55 1.71 14.17 -10.29
CA LYS A 55 1.94 14.99 -9.08
C LYS A 55 3.15 15.90 -9.25
N GLU A 56 4.26 15.39 -9.79
CA GLU A 56 5.46 16.18 -10.06
C GLU A 56 5.18 17.33 -11.04
N LEU A 57 4.36 17.08 -12.06
CA LEU A 57 4.00 18.08 -13.07
C LEU A 57 3.01 19.15 -12.55
N THR A 58 2.12 18.81 -11.61
CA THR A 58 0.96 19.67 -11.28
C THR A 58 1.04 20.45 -9.98
N PHE A 59 1.86 20.11 -8.97
CA PHE A 59 1.78 20.81 -7.68
C PHE A 59 3.11 21.03 -6.94
N LYS A 60 3.18 22.19 -6.27
CA LYS A 60 4.18 22.56 -5.24
C LYS A 60 4.53 21.33 -4.40
N LYS A 61 5.83 21.04 -4.26
CA LYS A 61 6.38 20.02 -3.36
C LYS A 61 5.81 20.18 -1.94
N LYS A 62 4.66 19.57 -1.66
CA LYS A 62 4.29 19.20 -0.31
C LYS A 62 5.23 18.04 0.02
N ASN A 63 6.08 18.26 1.01
CA ASN A 63 7.15 17.34 1.42
C ASN A 63 6.62 15.99 1.92
N GLU A 64 5.31 15.89 2.17
CA GLU A 64 4.65 14.68 2.63
C GLU A 64 3.42 14.45 1.75
N PHE A 65 3.43 13.34 1.02
CA PHE A 65 2.23 12.80 0.40
C PHE A 65 1.53 11.98 1.45
N ASP A 66 0.35 12.42 1.86
CA ASP A 66 -0.54 11.60 2.67
C ASP A 66 -1.50 10.88 1.69
N PRO A 67 -1.32 9.56 1.47
CA PRO A 67 -2.15 8.79 0.53
C PRO A 67 -3.61 8.73 0.96
N ILE A 68 -3.92 9.04 2.22
CA ILE A 68 -5.30 9.09 2.68
C ILE A 68 -5.83 10.51 2.42
N SER A 69 -5.11 11.55 2.84
CA SER A 69 -5.59 12.93 2.69
C SER A 69 -5.64 13.45 1.24
N GLU A 70 -4.70 13.05 0.36
CA GLU A 70 -4.71 13.47 -1.05
C GLU A 70 -5.75 12.70 -1.88
N TRP A 71 -6.15 11.51 -1.42
CA TRP A 71 -7.00 10.61 -2.21
C TRP A 71 -8.43 10.56 -1.75
N VAL A 72 -8.72 10.60 -0.45
CA VAL A 72 -10.09 10.65 0.10
C VAL A 72 -10.86 11.89 -0.39
N ASN A 73 -10.17 12.93 -0.86
CA ASN A 73 -10.80 14.21 -1.19
C ASN A 73 -11.39 14.31 -2.62
N TYR A 74 -10.69 13.83 -3.66
CA TYR A 74 -11.14 14.04 -5.05
C TYR A 74 -10.63 12.96 -6.02
N ARG A 75 -9.34 12.59 -5.93
CA ARG A 75 -8.74 11.64 -6.88
C ARG A 75 -9.25 10.21 -6.72
N SER A 76 -9.53 9.72 -5.52
CA SER A 76 -10.06 8.35 -5.36
C SER A 76 -11.48 8.25 -5.90
N VAL A 77 -12.32 9.27 -5.72
CA VAL A 77 -13.69 9.27 -6.24
C VAL A 77 -13.68 9.22 -7.77
N SER A 78 -12.89 10.07 -8.44
CA SER A 78 -12.79 10.05 -9.91
C SER A 78 -12.14 8.78 -10.48
N LEU A 79 -11.24 8.13 -9.73
CA LEU A 79 -10.70 6.83 -10.14
C LEU A 79 -11.72 5.71 -9.95
N LEU A 80 -12.47 5.72 -8.84
CA LEU A 80 -13.51 4.74 -8.57
C LEU A 80 -14.72 4.85 -9.52
N GLU A 81 -14.87 5.98 -10.22
CA GLU A 81 -15.81 6.13 -11.33
C GLU A 81 -15.38 5.35 -12.60
N GLN A 82 -14.08 5.03 -12.73
CA GLN A 82 -13.50 4.45 -13.96
C GLN A 82 -12.89 3.06 -13.75
N TYR A 83 -12.44 2.75 -12.54
CA TYR A 83 -11.70 1.52 -12.20
C TYR A 83 -12.31 0.86 -10.98
N SER A 84 -12.12 -0.46 -10.86
CA SER A 84 -12.59 -1.20 -9.68
C SER A 84 -11.80 -0.83 -8.42
N PRO A 85 -12.36 -1.05 -7.21
CA PRO A 85 -11.66 -0.76 -5.96
C PRO A 85 -10.29 -1.43 -5.83
N CYS A 86 -10.12 -2.64 -6.37
CA CYS A 86 -8.84 -3.37 -6.34
C CYS A 86 -7.80 -2.74 -7.28
N GLU A 87 -8.20 -2.33 -8.49
CA GLU A 87 -7.31 -1.61 -9.41
C GLU A 87 -6.88 -0.28 -8.80
N VAL A 88 -7.83 0.48 -8.22
CA VAL A 88 -7.52 1.72 -7.52
C VAL A 88 -6.55 1.46 -6.37
N LEU A 89 -6.77 0.42 -5.55
CA LEU A 89 -5.86 0.07 -4.46
C LEU A 89 -4.42 -0.17 -4.95
N ILE A 90 -4.23 -0.93 -6.03
CA ILE A 90 -2.91 -1.18 -6.63
C ILE A 90 -2.27 0.13 -7.12
N MET A 91 -3.03 0.98 -7.82
CA MET A 91 -2.53 2.29 -8.29
C MET A 91 -1.99 3.13 -7.14
N LEU A 92 -2.71 3.15 -6.01
CA LEU A 92 -2.34 3.91 -4.82
C LEU A 92 -1.11 3.34 -4.12
N GLU A 93 -1.00 2.03 -4.04
CA GLU A 93 0.17 1.37 -3.45
C GLU A 93 1.45 1.72 -4.19
N VAL A 94 1.44 1.59 -5.53
CA VAL A 94 2.62 1.91 -6.36
C VAL A 94 3.00 3.38 -6.19
N ALA A 95 2.01 4.27 -6.20
CA ALA A 95 2.26 5.69 -6.05
C ALA A 95 2.88 6.03 -4.68
N ASN A 96 2.34 5.45 -3.62
CA ASN A 96 2.82 5.64 -2.25
C ASN A 96 4.23 5.08 -2.07
N ASP A 97 4.51 3.88 -2.58
CA ASP A 97 5.82 3.24 -2.45
C ASP A 97 6.92 4.08 -3.11
N LYS A 98 6.70 4.60 -4.32
CA LYS A 98 7.66 5.47 -5.02
C LYS A 98 7.92 6.78 -4.28
N ILE A 99 6.87 7.41 -3.75
CA ILE A 99 7.01 8.68 -3.03
C ILE A 99 7.76 8.47 -1.70
N ARG A 100 7.47 7.41 -0.96
CA ARG A 100 8.12 7.12 0.33
C ARG A 100 9.58 6.71 0.19
N GLN A 101 9.94 6.06 -0.91
CA GLN A 101 11.32 5.63 -1.17
C GLN A 101 12.23 6.78 -1.62
N GLY A 102 11.70 7.99 -1.86
CA GLY A 102 12.49 9.08 -2.41
C GLY A 102 13.06 8.77 -3.80
N ASN A 103 12.50 7.78 -4.50
CA ASN A 103 12.76 7.51 -5.91
C ASN A 103 11.99 8.53 -6.77
N LEU A 104 12.35 9.80 -6.56
CA LEU A 104 11.88 10.99 -7.26
C LEU A 104 13.10 11.73 -7.82
#